data_AF-A0A949AH98-F1
#
_entry.id   AF-A0A949AH98-F1
#
_cell.length_a   1.000
_cell.length_b   1.000
_cell.length_c   1.000
_cell.angle_alpha   90.00
_cell.angle_beta   90.00
_cell.angle_gamma   90.00
#
_symmetry.space_group_name_H-M   'P 1'
#
loop_
_entity.id
_entity.type
_entity.pdbx_description
1 polymer ?
#
loop_
_entity_poly.entity_id
_entity_poly.type
_entity_poly.pdbx_seq_one_letter_code
_entity_poly.pdbx_strand_id
1 'polypeptide(L)'
;MAKITRTLGPIHFEDLEPHRFEDLVRQLIYDFRDWENIEATGRSGSDDGFDVRAWEKVYTSDNQGEEEEDNQKDRFLSGNLWMIQCKREKEIGPSQVLKIIEESINKENLPYGYILVASTNFSKLAYDKFREILRKKEVQEFYLWGKANLEDMLYMPKNDRILFSFFGISLIARRRSRRTEIRFIVNNKNKLFRIFGDAQNNHDFFHSFLARDMKDLHYPWRKEYKDFDEFPRWKEYIAYQYHPLGLLCKVHEYYAYIDQDKKQWDFIRKVDLLNRKGDSQRRYQRKTDDFDKKVADFWEHLPYENKVKLTVEGLIEFESMEVIDEKGDSYYDFPHIYVDFKGKNGPFVGFWNYLILNNKEIDIQNEEYKQIAFFPKEFPLVKQGVVHKDKIIELPMRIVQRIKNDSMKNLIAIDNRYDFLNQRDQIACVEKEHNKERKSIEVLYKYSISVKEYCEKYDEYYREQIKKDIEEETGKKVHDKDTLTVLEVKLAYNWELESISGNGLNK
;
A
#
# COMPACT_ATOMS: atom_id res chain seq x y z
N MET A 1 3.82 -13.11 -11.82
CA MET A 1 2.74 -13.81 -12.54
C MET A 1 1.42 -13.23 -12.11
N ALA A 2 0.63 -12.67 -13.05
CA ALA A 2 -0.67 -12.10 -12.74
C ALA A 2 -1.60 -13.20 -12.21
N LYS A 3 -2.13 -13.01 -11.00
CA LYS A 3 -3.13 -13.90 -10.39
C LYS A 3 -4.36 -13.84 -11.28
N ILE A 4 -4.64 -14.92 -12.02
CA ILE A 4 -5.79 -15.02 -12.92
C ILE A 4 -7.03 -14.72 -12.08
N THR A 5 -7.62 -13.54 -12.29
CA THR A 5 -8.92 -13.16 -11.73
C THR A 5 -9.92 -14.24 -12.15
N ARG A 6 -10.59 -14.86 -11.16
CA ARG A 6 -11.65 -15.87 -11.31
C ARG A 6 -12.33 -15.75 -12.69
N THR A 7 -12.11 -16.74 -13.55
CA THR A 7 -12.94 -16.99 -14.71
C THR A 7 -14.39 -17.08 -14.22
N LEU A 8 -15.33 -16.40 -14.88
CA LEU A 8 -16.74 -16.66 -14.64
C LEU A 8 -16.92 -18.15 -14.92
N GLY A 9 -17.31 -18.91 -13.88
CA GLY A 9 -17.61 -20.32 -14.05
C GLY A 9 -18.75 -20.50 -15.06
N PRO A 10 -18.93 -21.71 -15.61
CA PRO A 10 -20.09 -22.01 -16.44
C PRO A 10 -21.38 -21.66 -15.69
N ILE A 11 -22.39 -21.17 -16.41
CA ILE A 11 -23.69 -20.86 -15.82
C ILE A 11 -24.39 -22.18 -15.51
N HIS A 12 -24.88 -22.32 -14.28
CA HIS A 12 -25.58 -23.50 -13.79
C HIS A 12 -27.10 -23.33 -14.01
N PHE A 13 -27.56 -23.52 -15.25
CA PHE A 13 -28.99 -23.43 -15.58
C PHE A 13 -29.84 -24.48 -14.85
N GLU A 14 -29.23 -25.57 -14.40
CA GLU A 14 -29.84 -26.60 -13.57
C GLU A 14 -30.31 -26.09 -12.20
N ASP A 15 -29.77 -24.98 -11.71
CA ASP A 15 -30.15 -24.37 -10.43
C ASP A 15 -31.44 -23.54 -10.55
N LEU A 16 -31.89 -23.23 -11.78
CA LEU A 16 -33.17 -22.57 -12.00
C LEU A 16 -34.33 -23.56 -11.91
N GLU A 17 -35.42 -23.15 -11.28
CA GLU A 17 -36.70 -23.87 -11.35
C GLU A 17 -37.20 -23.92 -12.80
N PRO A 18 -37.92 -24.98 -13.24
CA PRO A 18 -38.34 -25.15 -14.63
C PRO A 18 -39.03 -23.92 -15.25
N HIS A 19 -40.00 -23.34 -14.54
CA HIS A 19 -40.71 -22.14 -15.00
C HIS A 19 -39.82 -20.88 -15.03
N ARG A 20 -38.79 -20.81 -14.16
CA ARG A 20 -37.79 -19.71 -14.18
C ARG A 20 -36.87 -19.83 -15.40
N PHE A 21 -36.57 -21.05 -15.83
CA PHE A 21 -35.82 -21.29 -17.06
C PHE A 21 -36.64 -20.88 -18.30
N GLU A 22 -37.94 -21.19 -18.33
CA GLU A 22 -38.84 -20.70 -19.39
C GLU A 22 -38.91 -19.16 -19.42
N ASP A 23 -39.02 -18.51 -18.26
CA ASP A 23 -39.00 -17.05 -18.16
C ASP A 23 -37.69 -16.43 -18.64
N LEU A 24 -36.56 -17.08 -18.34
CA LEU A 24 -35.24 -16.67 -18.81
C LEU A 24 -35.18 -16.71 -20.34
N VAL A 25 -35.61 -17.82 -20.93
CA VAL A 25 -35.65 -17.99 -22.40
C VAL A 25 -36.60 -16.97 -23.03
N ARG A 26 -37.77 -16.74 -22.44
CA ARG A 26 -38.71 -15.71 -22.91
C ARG A 26 -38.09 -14.31 -22.88
N GLN A 27 -37.31 -13.97 -21.84
CA GLN A 27 -36.59 -12.70 -21.78
C GLN A 27 -35.53 -12.56 -22.88
N LEU A 28 -34.84 -13.65 -23.22
CA LEU A 28 -33.90 -13.65 -24.34
C LEU A 28 -34.61 -13.56 -25.71
N ILE A 29 -35.80 -14.14 -25.82
CA ILE A 29 -36.61 -14.13 -27.05
C ILE A 29 -37.07 -12.72 -27.43
N TYR A 30 -37.40 -11.83 -26.49
CA TYR A 30 -37.85 -10.46 -26.82
C TYR A 30 -36.90 -9.72 -27.77
N ASP A 31 -35.60 -9.97 -27.67
CA ASP A 31 -34.56 -9.32 -28.47
C ASP A 31 -34.15 -10.14 -29.72
N PHE A 32 -34.81 -11.28 -29.97
CA PHE A 32 -34.45 -12.17 -31.08
C PHE A 32 -35.04 -11.74 -32.43
N ARG A 33 -36.28 -11.22 -32.44
CA ARG A 33 -37.02 -10.72 -33.61
C ARG A 33 -37.91 -9.53 -33.23
N ASP A 34 -38.49 -8.85 -34.21
CA ASP A 34 -39.52 -7.82 -33.99
C ASP A 34 -40.89 -8.48 -33.84
N TRP A 35 -41.29 -8.70 -32.59
CA TRP A 35 -42.52 -9.40 -32.25
C TRP A 35 -43.72 -8.46 -32.24
N GLU A 36 -44.85 -8.93 -32.77
CA GLU A 36 -46.17 -8.34 -32.58
C GLU A 36 -46.73 -8.74 -31.22
N ASN A 37 -46.64 -10.02 -30.87
CA ASN A 37 -47.10 -10.56 -29.59
C ASN A 37 -46.27 -11.77 -29.16
N ILE A 38 -46.14 -11.97 -27.85
CA ILE A 38 -45.49 -13.14 -27.23
C ILE A 38 -46.36 -13.61 -26.06
N GLU A 39 -46.78 -14.87 -26.11
CA GLU A 39 -47.62 -15.54 -25.13
C GLU A 39 -46.82 -16.63 -24.40
N ALA A 40 -46.87 -16.63 -23.07
CA ALA A 40 -46.29 -17.68 -22.23
C ALA A 40 -47.34 -18.75 -21.95
N THR A 41 -47.32 -19.83 -22.71
CA THR A 41 -48.30 -20.93 -22.60
C THR A 41 -47.89 -21.99 -21.56
N GLY A 42 -46.61 -22.08 -21.21
CA GLY A 42 -46.09 -23.06 -20.25
C GLY A 42 -46.54 -22.89 -18.79
N ARG A 43 -46.89 -21.66 -18.35
CA ARG A 43 -47.30 -21.40 -16.95
C ARG A 43 -48.71 -21.91 -16.60
N SER A 44 -49.54 -22.18 -17.60
CA SER A 44 -50.98 -22.48 -17.42
C SER A 44 -51.28 -23.96 -17.18
N GLY A 45 -50.26 -24.83 -17.24
CA GLY A 45 -50.40 -26.26 -16.92
C GLY A 45 -51.18 -27.09 -17.95
N SER A 46 -51.51 -26.56 -19.13
CA SER A 46 -52.04 -27.35 -20.24
C SER A 46 -50.91 -27.87 -21.13
N ASP A 47 -50.79 -29.19 -21.21
CA ASP A 47 -49.75 -29.98 -21.89
C ASP A 47 -49.81 -29.93 -23.44
N ASP A 48 -50.15 -28.77 -24.04
CA ASP A 48 -50.24 -28.63 -25.50
C ASP A 48 -48.86 -28.62 -26.21
N GLY A 49 -47.79 -28.95 -25.51
CA GLY A 49 -46.49 -29.30 -26.10
C GLY A 49 -45.62 -28.12 -26.56
N PHE A 50 -45.88 -26.88 -26.11
CA PHE A 50 -45.03 -25.70 -26.34
C PHE A 50 -45.12 -24.70 -25.18
N ASP A 51 -43.99 -24.07 -24.84
CA ASP A 51 -43.90 -23.22 -23.64
C ASP A 51 -44.11 -21.73 -23.94
N VAL A 52 -43.73 -21.29 -25.16
CA VAL A 52 -43.94 -19.92 -25.63
C VAL A 52 -44.42 -19.93 -27.07
N ARG A 53 -45.42 -19.09 -27.36
CA ARG A 53 -45.93 -18.82 -28.70
C ARG A 53 -45.71 -17.34 -29.02
N ALA A 54 -45.19 -17.03 -30.20
CA ALA A 54 -44.92 -15.65 -30.60
C ALA A 54 -45.33 -15.39 -32.04
N TRP A 55 -45.74 -14.17 -32.35
CA TRP A 55 -46.06 -13.72 -33.71
C TRP A 55 -45.08 -12.65 -34.10
N GLU A 56 -44.31 -12.90 -35.14
CA GLU A 56 -43.37 -11.94 -35.72
C GLU A 56 -44.11 -11.01 -36.69
N LYS A 57 -43.82 -9.71 -36.63
CA LYS A 57 -44.43 -8.73 -37.53
C LYS A 57 -43.99 -8.97 -38.96
N VAL A 58 -44.94 -9.07 -39.88
CA VAL A 58 -44.68 -9.14 -41.32
C VAL A 58 -44.95 -7.77 -41.92
N TYR A 59 -43.89 -7.09 -42.38
CA TYR A 59 -44.04 -5.85 -43.14
C TYR A 59 -44.30 -6.21 -44.60
N THR A 60 -45.56 -6.26 -45.02
CA THR A 60 -45.90 -6.34 -46.45
C THR A 60 -45.58 -5.01 -47.11
N SER A 61 -44.59 -5.00 -48.00
CA SER A 61 -44.27 -3.86 -48.86
C SER A 61 -45.31 -3.72 -49.96
N ASP A 62 -46.51 -3.23 -49.62
CA ASP A 62 -47.48 -2.74 -50.60
C ASP A 62 -47.51 -1.21 -50.54
N ASN A 63 -46.80 -0.60 -51.49
CA ASN A 63 -47.11 0.74 -51.97
C ASN A 63 -48.38 0.63 -52.82
N GLN A 64 -49.53 1.05 -52.29
CA GLN A 64 -50.63 1.65 -53.07
C GLN A 64 -51.75 2.16 -52.14
N GLY A 65 -52.14 3.42 -52.35
CA GLY A 65 -53.50 3.91 -52.09
C GLY A 65 -53.76 4.52 -50.72
N GLU A 66 -53.96 5.85 -50.71
CA GLU A 66 -54.75 6.54 -49.70
C GLU A 66 -56.19 6.00 -49.67
N GLU A 67 -56.85 6.16 -48.51
CA GLU A 67 -58.28 5.94 -48.22
C GLU A 67 -58.72 4.50 -47.90
N GLU A 68 -58.93 4.20 -46.61
CA GLU A 68 -60.27 4.18 -45.99
C GLU A 68 -60.18 3.72 -44.51
N GLU A 69 -60.81 4.51 -43.64
CA GLU A 69 -61.18 4.16 -42.27
C GLU A 69 -62.25 3.02 -42.29
N ASP A 70 -62.45 2.39 -41.12
CA ASP A 70 -63.45 1.33 -40.88
C ASP A 70 -63.15 -0.10 -41.39
N ASN A 71 -62.21 -0.78 -40.72
CA ASN A 71 -62.38 -2.20 -40.33
C ASN A 71 -61.42 -2.64 -39.21
N GLN A 72 -61.53 -2.01 -38.04
CA GLN A 72 -60.62 -2.21 -36.90
C GLN A 72 -60.90 -3.47 -36.05
N LYS A 73 -61.62 -4.48 -36.56
CA LYS A 73 -62.00 -5.67 -35.78
C LYS A 73 -61.50 -7.03 -36.30
N ASP A 74 -60.79 -7.10 -37.42
CA ASP A 74 -60.30 -8.38 -37.99
C ASP A 74 -58.77 -8.45 -38.25
N ARG A 75 -57.95 -7.53 -37.74
CA ARG A 75 -56.47 -7.70 -37.73
C ARG A 75 -55.99 -8.62 -36.60
N PHE A 76 -56.70 -9.71 -36.33
CA PHE A 76 -56.25 -10.73 -35.39
C PHE A 76 -55.15 -11.59 -36.04
N LEU A 77 -53.91 -11.44 -35.58
CA LEU A 77 -52.79 -12.39 -35.73
C LEU A 77 -52.29 -12.65 -37.18
N SER A 78 -52.03 -11.60 -37.97
CA SER A 78 -51.43 -11.73 -39.31
C SER A 78 -49.89 -11.73 -39.30
N GLY A 79 -49.27 -12.30 -38.27
CA GLY A 79 -47.82 -12.41 -38.13
C GLY A 79 -47.32 -13.84 -38.38
N ASN A 80 -46.03 -13.97 -38.70
CA ASN A 80 -45.39 -15.29 -38.81
C ASN A 80 -45.41 -15.97 -37.43
N LEU A 81 -46.03 -17.15 -37.32
CA LEU A 81 -46.17 -17.88 -36.05
C LEU A 81 -44.86 -18.59 -35.69
N TRP A 82 -44.36 -18.32 -34.49
CA TRP A 82 -43.20 -18.97 -33.89
C TRP A 82 -43.60 -19.78 -32.66
N MET A 83 -43.10 -21.02 -32.60
CA MET A 83 -43.25 -21.91 -31.45
C MET A 83 -41.90 -22.15 -30.79
N ILE A 84 -41.83 -21.93 -29.47
CA ILE A 84 -40.62 -22.13 -28.68
C ILE A 84 -40.90 -23.15 -27.58
N GLN A 85 -40.10 -24.22 -27.58
CA GLN A 85 -40.09 -25.22 -26.52
C GLN A 85 -38.79 -25.10 -25.73
N CYS A 86 -38.92 -25.02 -24.41
CA CYS A 86 -37.85 -25.08 -23.43
C CYS A 86 -37.80 -26.48 -22.80
N LYS A 87 -36.61 -27.04 -22.63
CA LYS A 87 -36.41 -28.30 -21.90
C LYS A 87 -35.22 -28.16 -20.95
N ARG A 88 -35.53 -28.18 -19.65
CA ARG A 88 -34.53 -28.14 -18.59
C ARG A 88 -34.13 -29.55 -18.16
N GLU A 89 -33.35 -30.23 -19.01
CA GLU A 89 -32.85 -31.59 -18.79
C GLU A 89 -31.32 -31.61 -18.71
N LYS A 90 -30.76 -32.63 -18.04
CA LYS A 90 -29.30 -32.82 -17.94
C LYS A 90 -28.68 -33.20 -19.28
N GLU A 91 -29.37 -34.04 -20.06
CA GLU A 91 -28.95 -34.50 -21.38
C GLU A 91 -30.19 -34.63 -22.27
N ILE A 92 -30.06 -34.22 -23.54
CA ILE A 92 -31.10 -34.42 -24.55
C ILE A 92 -30.47 -35.12 -25.76
N GLY A 93 -30.81 -36.39 -25.92
CA GLY A 93 -30.33 -37.22 -27.01
C GLY A 93 -31.12 -37.01 -28.32
N PRO A 94 -30.59 -37.48 -29.46
CA PRO A 94 -31.25 -37.31 -30.75
C PRO A 94 -32.67 -37.88 -30.80
N SER A 95 -32.95 -39.01 -30.13
CA SER A 95 -34.29 -39.62 -30.09
C SER A 95 -35.29 -38.82 -29.25
N GLN A 96 -34.84 -38.12 -28.20
CA GLN A 96 -35.70 -37.23 -27.41
C GLN A 96 -36.06 -35.98 -28.20
N VAL A 97 -35.12 -35.42 -28.99
CA VAL A 97 -35.40 -34.31 -29.90
C VAL A 97 -36.51 -34.68 -30.90
N LEU A 98 -36.51 -35.91 -31.44
CA LEU A 98 -37.58 -36.41 -32.31
C LEU A 98 -38.94 -36.34 -31.61
N LYS A 99 -39.00 -36.94 -30.42
CA LYS A 99 -40.22 -37.04 -29.62
C LYS A 99 -40.79 -35.65 -29.31
N ILE A 100 -39.92 -34.70 -28.92
CA ILE A 100 -40.32 -33.32 -28.64
C ILE A 100 -40.95 -32.65 -29.87
N ILE A 101 -40.37 -32.80 -31.06
CA ILE A 101 -40.90 -32.19 -32.30
C ILE A 101 -42.21 -32.86 -32.76
N GLU A 102 -42.35 -34.17 -32.53
CA GLU A 102 -43.57 -34.90 -32.83
C GLU A 102 -44.72 -34.49 -31.92
N GLU A 103 -44.44 -34.25 -30.64
CA GLU A 103 -45.40 -33.78 -29.64
C GLU A 103 -45.77 -32.30 -29.84
N SER A 104 -44.82 -31.45 -30.27
CA SER A 104 -45.02 -30.01 -30.33
C SER A 104 -45.62 -29.49 -31.65
N ILE A 105 -45.48 -30.21 -32.78
CA ILE A 105 -45.91 -29.73 -34.10
C ILE A 105 -47.03 -30.60 -34.66
N ASN A 106 -48.26 -30.06 -34.62
CA ASN A 106 -49.45 -30.65 -35.22
C ASN A 106 -49.62 -30.23 -36.69
N LYS A 107 -50.14 -31.13 -37.55
CA LYS A 107 -50.33 -30.88 -38.99
C LYS A 107 -51.38 -29.81 -39.31
N GLU A 108 -52.31 -29.57 -38.38
CA GLU A 108 -53.41 -28.61 -38.58
C GLU A 108 -52.98 -27.15 -38.36
N ASN A 109 -51.87 -26.91 -37.64
CA ASN A 109 -51.39 -25.56 -37.36
C ASN A 109 -49.85 -25.54 -37.36
N LEU A 110 -49.27 -25.40 -38.55
CA LEU A 110 -47.83 -25.46 -38.74
C LEU A 110 -47.20 -24.09 -38.46
N PRO A 111 -46.19 -24.00 -37.56
CA PRO A 111 -45.51 -22.74 -37.31
C PRO A 111 -44.59 -22.35 -38.48
N TYR A 112 -44.45 -21.06 -38.72
CA TYR A 112 -43.42 -20.51 -39.60
C TYR A 112 -42.02 -20.79 -39.03
N GLY A 113 -41.84 -20.57 -37.71
CA GLY A 113 -40.57 -20.74 -37.03
C GLY A 113 -40.63 -21.65 -35.80
N TYR A 114 -39.60 -22.47 -35.58
CA TYR A 114 -39.51 -23.36 -34.41
C TYR A 114 -38.18 -23.24 -33.66
N ILE A 115 -38.23 -23.00 -32.35
CA ILE A 115 -37.04 -22.91 -31.50
C ILE A 115 -37.11 -23.95 -30.40
N LEU A 116 -36.11 -24.84 -30.35
CA LEU A 116 -35.91 -25.74 -29.21
C LEU A 116 -34.75 -25.24 -28.36
N VAL A 117 -35.03 -24.97 -27.09
CA VAL A 117 -34.08 -24.42 -26.13
C VAL A 117 -33.84 -25.42 -25.01
N ALA A 118 -32.57 -25.66 -24.67
CA ALA A 118 -32.23 -26.58 -23.59
C ALA A 118 -31.11 -26.07 -22.69
N SER A 119 -31.15 -26.48 -21.42
CA SER A 119 -30.10 -26.22 -20.41
C SER A 119 -28.81 -27.01 -20.63
N THR A 120 -28.77 -27.86 -21.66
CA THR A 120 -27.64 -28.73 -22.02
C THR A 120 -27.20 -28.52 -23.46
N ASN A 121 -26.03 -29.04 -23.83
CA ASN A 121 -25.53 -28.95 -25.20
C ASN A 121 -26.07 -30.13 -26.04
N PHE A 122 -26.38 -29.86 -27.30
CA PHE A 122 -26.83 -30.88 -28.24
C PHE A 122 -25.65 -31.49 -29.00
N SER A 123 -25.71 -32.81 -29.24
CA SER A 123 -24.76 -33.48 -30.12
C SER A 123 -24.98 -33.10 -31.59
N LYS A 124 -23.96 -33.22 -32.43
CA LYS A 124 -24.07 -33.00 -33.88
C LYS A 124 -25.20 -33.83 -34.51
N LEU A 125 -25.32 -35.10 -34.11
CA LEU A 125 -26.39 -35.99 -34.59
C LEU A 125 -27.79 -35.49 -34.22
N ALA A 126 -27.95 -34.83 -33.06
CA ALA A 126 -29.22 -34.22 -32.67
C ALA A 126 -29.54 -33.00 -33.55
N TYR A 127 -28.54 -32.16 -33.86
CA TYR A 127 -28.70 -31.06 -34.83
C TYR A 127 -29.12 -31.57 -36.21
N ASP A 128 -28.45 -32.59 -36.74
CA ASP A 128 -28.73 -33.10 -38.09
C ASP A 128 -30.16 -33.65 -38.19
N LYS A 129 -30.59 -34.44 -37.19
CA LYS A 129 -31.97 -34.97 -37.13
C LYS A 129 -33.03 -33.88 -36.94
N PHE A 130 -32.76 -32.88 -36.09
CA PHE A 130 -33.64 -31.73 -35.88
C PHE A 130 -33.95 -31.01 -37.20
N ARG A 131 -32.90 -30.73 -37.98
CA ARG A 131 -33.04 -30.06 -39.29
C ARG A 131 -33.76 -30.91 -40.31
N GLU A 132 -33.46 -32.21 -40.38
CA GLU A 132 -34.08 -33.11 -41.35
C GLU A 132 -35.61 -33.15 -41.19
N ILE A 133 -36.09 -33.17 -39.95
CA ILE A 133 -37.51 -33.35 -39.66
C ILE A 133 -38.30 -32.07 -39.81
N LEU A 134 -37.79 -30.94 -39.34
CA LEU A 134 -38.48 -29.66 -39.51
C LEU A 134 -38.58 -29.28 -40.99
N ARG A 135 -37.57 -29.63 -41.81
CA ARG A 135 -37.66 -29.52 -43.27
C ARG A 135 -38.71 -30.42 -43.87
N LYS A 136 -38.78 -31.69 -43.44
CA LYS A 136 -39.83 -32.64 -43.87
C LYS A 136 -41.24 -32.17 -43.46
N LYS A 137 -41.35 -31.42 -42.36
CA LYS A 137 -42.58 -30.79 -41.89
C LYS A 137 -42.83 -29.41 -42.49
N GLU A 138 -42.01 -28.94 -43.44
CA GLU A 138 -42.15 -27.64 -44.14
C GLU A 138 -42.07 -26.38 -43.25
N VAL A 139 -41.43 -26.49 -42.07
CA VAL A 139 -41.14 -25.33 -41.21
C VAL A 139 -40.04 -24.48 -41.86
N GLN A 140 -40.28 -23.17 -41.97
CA GLN A 140 -39.43 -22.26 -42.74
C GLN A 140 -38.13 -21.91 -41.98
N GLU A 141 -38.24 -21.56 -40.70
CA GLU A 141 -37.10 -21.21 -39.86
C GLU A 141 -37.02 -22.10 -38.61
N PHE A 142 -35.81 -22.48 -38.21
CA PHE A 142 -35.65 -23.25 -37.00
C PHE A 142 -34.30 -23.08 -36.33
N TYR A 143 -34.32 -23.05 -34.99
CA TYR A 143 -33.13 -22.84 -34.17
C TYR A 143 -33.07 -23.84 -33.01
N LEU A 144 -31.85 -24.25 -32.69
CA LEU A 144 -31.58 -25.15 -31.58
C LEU A 144 -30.58 -24.46 -30.64
N TRP A 145 -31.07 -24.00 -29.49
CA TRP A 145 -30.30 -23.25 -28.50
C TRP A 145 -29.90 -24.17 -27.34
N GLY A 146 -28.63 -24.58 -27.33
CA GLY A 146 -28.07 -25.33 -26.20
C GLY A 146 -27.46 -24.42 -25.13
N LYS A 147 -26.92 -25.04 -24.08
CA LYS A 147 -26.23 -24.35 -22.97
C LYS A 147 -25.24 -23.29 -23.44
N ALA A 148 -24.35 -23.63 -24.37
CA ALA A 148 -23.34 -22.68 -24.86
C ALA A 148 -23.95 -21.45 -25.53
N ASN A 149 -25.00 -21.63 -26.33
CA ASN A 149 -25.70 -20.52 -26.98
C ASN A 149 -26.37 -19.59 -25.96
N LEU A 150 -26.96 -20.16 -24.91
CA LEU A 150 -27.59 -19.39 -23.83
C LEU A 150 -26.56 -18.61 -23.02
N GLU A 151 -25.39 -19.20 -22.71
CA GLU A 151 -24.30 -18.50 -22.04
C GLU A 151 -23.78 -17.33 -22.89
N ASP A 152 -23.52 -17.57 -24.18
CA ASP A 152 -23.05 -16.53 -25.09
C ASP A 152 -24.04 -15.37 -25.19
N MET A 153 -25.34 -15.67 -25.29
CA MET A 153 -26.40 -14.67 -25.28
C MET A 153 -26.44 -13.89 -23.96
N LEU A 154 -26.33 -14.56 -22.81
CA LEU A 154 -26.40 -13.91 -21.49
C LEU A 154 -25.18 -13.04 -21.17
N TYR A 155 -24.00 -13.37 -21.70
CA TYR A 155 -22.80 -12.55 -21.52
C TYR A 155 -22.75 -11.31 -22.43
N MET A 156 -23.71 -11.14 -23.35
CA MET A 156 -23.83 -9.89 -24.11
C MET A 156 -24.20 -8.71 -23.17
N PRO A 157 -23.56 -7.54 -23.29
CA PRO A 157 -23.83 -6.40 -22.41
C PRO A 157 -25.30 -5.94 -22.37
N LYS A 158 -26.05 -6.13 -23.46
CA LYS A 158 -27.49 -5.83 -23.51
C LYS A 158 -28.34 -6.71 -22.57
N ASN A 159 -27.86 -7.90 -22.26
CA ASN A 159 -28.54 -8.89 -21.43
C ASN A 159 -28.05 -8.88 -19.97
N ASP A 160 -27.26 -7.88 -19.54
CA ASP A 160 -26.75 -7.75 -18.17
C ASP A 160 -27.88 -7.75 -17.12
N ARG A 161 -29.02 -7.13 -17.46
CA ARG A 161 -30.23 -7.15 -16.61
C ARG A 161 -30.77 -8.56 -16.42
N ILE A 162 -30.78 -9.37 -17.48
CA ILE A 162 -31.25 -10.75 -17.46
C ILE A 162 -30.28 -11.60 -16.64
N LEU A 163 -28.97 -11.48 -16.91
CA LEU A 163 -27.91 -12.18 -16.17
C LEU A 163 -27.95 -11.86 -14.66
N PHE A 164 -28.20 -10.60 -14.29
CA PHE A 164 -28.36 -10.19 -12.89
C PHE A 164 -29.65 -10.73 -12.26
N SER A 165 -30.78 -10.67 -12.97
CA SER A 165 -32.08 -11.05 -12.42
C SER A 165 -32.21 -12.55 -12.15
N PHE A 166 -31.57 -13.40 -12.97
CA PHE A 166 -31.65 -14.85 -12.85
C PHE A 166 -30.46 -15.49 -12.13
N PHE A 167 -29.27 -14.89 -12.22
CA PHE A 167 -28.04 -15.50 -11.67
C PHE A 167 -27.29 -14.59 -10.69
N GLY A 168 -27.76 -13.35 -10.45
CA GLY A 168 -27.10 -12.40 -9.54
C GLY A 168 -25.76 -11.85 -10.05
N ILE A 169 -25.44 -12.05 -11.33
CA ILE A 169 -24.17 -11.62 -11.95
C ILE A 169 -24.39 -10.33 -12.74
N SER A 170 -23.57 -9.29 -12.53
CA SER A 170 -23.55 -8.08 -13.38
C SER A 170 -22.14 -7.71 -13.83
N LEU A 171 -21.96 -7.58 -15.14
CA LEU A 171 -20.76 -7.11 -15.82
C LEU A 171 -20.64 -5.57 -15.76
N ILE A 172 -21.76 -4.85 -15.77
CA ILE A 172 -21.79 -3.37 -15.73
C ILE A 172 -21.47 -2.84 -14.32
N ALA A 173 -22.02 -3.46 -13.28
CA ALA A 173 -21.73 -3.09 -11.89
C ALA A 173 -20.23 -3.16 -11.56
N ARG A 174 -19.53 -4.16 -12.12
CA ARG A 174 -18.08 -4.36 -11.95
C ARG A 174 -17.23 -3.31 -12.68
N ARG A 175 -17.65 -2.81 -13.85
CA ARG A 175 -16.96 -1.69 -14.53
C ARG A 175 -17.21 -0.36 -13.84
N ARG A 176 -18.42 -0.14 -13.33
CA ARG A 176 -18.77 1.06 -12.55
C ARG A 176 -17.98 1.11 -11.23
N SER A 177 -17.77 -0.02 -10.55
CA SER A 177 -16.98 -0.06 -9.30
C SER A 177 -15.50 0.30 -9.50
N ARG A 178 -14.83 -0.23 -10.53
CA ARG A 178 -13.40 0.09 -10.79
C ARG A 178 -13.18 1.54 -11.18
N ARG A 179 -14.08 2.15 -11.96
CA ARG A 179 -13.99 3.58 -12.30
C ARG A 179 -14.12 4.46 -11.05
N THR A 180 -15.04 4.10 -10.16
CA THR A 180 -15.23 4.81 -8.89
C THR A 180 -14.02 4.67 -7.99
N GLU A 181 -13.45 3.47 -7.87
CA GLU A 181 -12.22 3.20 -7.10
C GLU A 181 -11.02 4.00 -7.62
N ILE A 182 -10.80 4.03 -8.94
CA ILE A 182 -9.71 4.83 -9.53
C ILE A 182 -9.92 6.32 -9.26
N ARG A 183 -11.15 6.82 -9.42
CA ARG A 183 -11.45 8.22 -9.10
C ARG A 183 -11.21 8.54 -7.64
N PHE A 184 -11.58 7.64 -6.73
CA PHE A 184 -11.35 7.78 -5.30
C PHE A 184 -9.85 7.89 -4.99
N ILE A 185 -9.03 6.97 -5.52
CA ILE A 185 -7.57 7.00 -5.39
C ILE A 185 -6.98 8.32 -5.90
N VAL A 186 -7.37 8.75 -7.11
CA VAL A 186 -6.87 9.98 -7.72
C VAL A 186 -7.30 11.22 -6.93
N ASN A 187 -8.52 11.24 -6.42
CA ASN A 187 -9.02 12.34 -5.59
C ASN A 187 -8.24 12.43 -4.26
N ASN A 188 -8.00 11.31 -3.58
CA ASN A 188 -7.21 11.28 -2.35
C ASN A 188 -5.78 11.74 -2.59
N LYS A 189 -5.14 11.24 -3.65
CA LYS A 189 -3.83 11.70 -4.09
C LYS A 189 -3.84 13.22 -4.29
N ASN A 190 -4.69 13.74 -5.16
CA ASN A 190 -4.73 15.18 -5.46
C ASN A 190 -5.01 16.04 -4.22
N LYS A 191 -5.85 15.54 -3.30
CA LYS A 191 -6.13 16.20 -2.03
C LYS A 191 -4.89 16.28 -1.14
N LEU A 192 -4.13 15.19 -1.01
CA LEU A 192 -2.86 15.20 -0.27
C LEU A 192 -1.83 16.14 -0.92
N PHE A 193 -1.71 16.14 -2.25
CA PHE A 193 -0.86 17.07 -2.98
C PHE A 193 -1.22 18.54 -2.71
N ARG A 194 -2.49 18.85 -2.49
CA ARG A 194 -2.92 20.19 -2.08
C ARG A 194 -2.53 20.51 -0.63
N ILE A 195 -2.66 19.54 0.27
CA ILE A 195 -2.44 19.70 1.71
C ILE A 195 -0.95 19.80 2.05
N PHE A 196 -0.13 18.87 1.54
CA PHE A 196 1.32 18.78 1.85
C PHE A 196 2.19 19.42 0.77
N GLY A 197 1.59 19.90 -0.34
CA GLY A 197 2.33 20.45 -1.46
C GLY A 197 3.00 19.38 -2.34
N ASP A 198 3.84 19.86 -3.25
CA ASP A 198 4.60 19.02 -4.17
C ASP A 198 5.97 18.64 -3.57
N ALA A 199 6.20 17.34 -3.42
CA ALA A 199 7.45 16.81 -2.90
C ALA A 199 8.67 17.09 -3.80
N GLN A 200 8.47 17.38 -5.10
CA GLN A 200 9.58 17.62 -6.03
C GLN A 200 10.20 19.02 -5.89
N ASN A 201 9.44 20.00 -5.40
CA ASN A 201 9.87 21.40 -5.30
C ASN A 201 10.10 21.86 -3.86
N ASN A 202 9.81 21.02 -2.87
CA ASN A 202 9.86 21.37 -1.46
C ASN A 202 10.94 20.54 -0.76
N HIS A 203 12.05 21.16 -0.38
CA HIS A 203 13.11 20.51 0.40
C HIS A 203 12.63 20.04 1.79
N ASP A 204 11.47 20.52 2.24
CA ASP A 204 10.86 20.24 3.54
C ASP A 204 9.50 19.52 3.43
N PHE A 205 9.42 18.45 2.63
CA PHE A 205 8.24 17.56 2.65
C PHE A 205 8.25 16.73 3.94
N PHE A 206 8.05 17.36 5.10
CA PHE A 206 7.97 16.71 6.41
C PHE A 206 6.75 17.24 7.15
N HIS A 207 5.62 16.56 7.01
CA HIS A 207 4.34 17.03 7.54
C HIS A 207 3.75 16.05 8.56
N SER A 208 3.45 16.56 9.75
CA SER A 208 2.65 15.81 10.72
C SER A 208 1.23 15.62 10.20
N PHE A 209 0.69 14.43 10.42
CA PHE A 209 -0.74 14.14 10.25
C PHE A 209 -1.17 13.14 11.31
N LEU A 210 -2.47 13.11 11.61
CA LEU A 210 -3.07 12.16 12.52
C LEU A 210 -3.72 11.04 11.72
N ALA A 211 -3.21 9.81 11.80
CA ALA A 211 -3.96 8.67 11.30
C ALA A 211 -5.00 8.26 12.33
N ARG A 212 -6.25 8.05 11.91
CA ARG A 212 -7.36 7.64 12.77
C ARG A 212 -8.05 6.40 12.22
N ASP A 213 -8.34 5.45 13.08
CA ASP A 213 -9.14 4.28 12.76
C ASP A 213 -10.58 4.71 12.48
N MET A 214 -11.17 4.24 11.39
CA MET A 214 -12.60 4.45 11.07
C MET A 214 -13.54 3.92 12.16
N LYS A 215 -13.08 2.96 12.95
CA LYS A 215 -13.86 2.33 14.04
C LYS A 215 -13.67 3.03 15.38
N ASP A 216 -12.86 4.07 15.45
CA ASP A 216 -12.64 4.87 16.66
C ASP A 216 -13.88 5.67 17.05
N LEU A 217 -14.25 5.59 18.33
CA LEU A 217 -15.41 6.29 18.90
C LEU A 217 -15.04 7.15 20.12
N HIS A 218 -13.80 7.07 20.61
CA HIS A 218 -13.40 7.67 21.89
C HIS A 218 -12.23 8.64 21.77
N TYR A 219 -11.82 9.03 20.56
CA TYR A 219 -10.94 10.18 20.41
C TYR A 219 -11.57 11.45 21.00
N PRO A 220 -10.78 12.30 21.69
CA PRO A 220 -9.32 12.22 21.91
C PRO A 220 -8.90 11.50 23.21
N TRP A 221 -9.81 10.77 23.86
CA TRP A 221 -9.60 10.19 25.20
C TRP A 221 -8.95 8.81 25.15
N ARG A 222 -7.61 8.76 25.19
CA ARG A 222 -6.83 7.50 25.20
C ARG A 222 -7.21 6.53 26.31
N LYS A 223 -7.61 7.05 27.48
CA LYS A 223 -7.89 6.26 28.70
C LYS A 223 -9.12 5.34 28.56
N GLU A 224 -10.00 5.61 27.59
CA GLU A 224 -11.15 4.76 27.28
C GLU A 224 -10.71 3.42 26.67
N TYR A 225 -9.46 3.32 26.21
CA TYR A 225 -8.86 2.11 25.67
C TYR A 225 -7.77 1.57 26.60
N LYS A 226 -7.99 0.38 27.15
CA LYS A 226 -7.02 -0.27 28.06
C LYS A 226 -5.71 -0.66 27.36
N ASP A 227 -5.78 -0.92 26.07
CA ASP A 227 -4.72 -1.42 25.21
C ASP A 227 -4.21 -0.34 24.23
N PHE A 228 -4.48 0.95 24.47
CA PHE A 228 -4.13 2.03 23.53
C PHE A 228 -2.64 2.10 23.20
N ASP A 229 -1.77 1.86 24.19
CA ASP A 229 -0.32 1.96 23.99
C ASP A 229 0.23 0.84 23.10
N GLU A 230 -0.44 -0.33 23.07
CA GLU A 230 -0.08 -1.45 22.18
C GLU A 230 -0.80 -1.36 20.83
N PHE A 231 -2.08 -0.97 20.86
CA PHE A 231 -2.97 -0.87 19.70
C PHE A 231 -3.64 0.51 19.68
N PRO A 232 -2.94 1.56 19.26
CA PRO A 232 -3.51 2.89 19.19
C PRO A 232 -4.58 2.93 18.09
N ARG A 233 -5.75 3.49 18.40
CA ARG A 233 -6.84 3.72 17.42
C ARG A 233 -6.60 5.01 16.63
N TRP A 234 -5.67 5.82 17.08
CA TRP A 234 -5.21 7.01 16.39
C TRP A 234 -3.79 7.33 16.84
N LYS A 235 -2.95 7.82 15.92
CA LYS A 235 -1.55 8.15 16.21
C LYS A 235 -1.03 9.17 15.21
N GLU A 236 -0.19 10.08 15.69
CA GLU A 236 0.52 11.02 14.84
C GLU A 236 1.68 10.34 14.10
N TYR A 237 1.78 10.62 12.82
CA TYR A 237 2.86 10.20 11.94
C TYR A 237 3.39 11.38 11.14
N ILE A 238 4.59 11.23 10.57
CA ILE A 238 5.23 12.26 9.75
C ILE A 238 5.26 11.75 8.31
N ALA A 239 4.49 12.37 7.43
CA ALA A 239 4.60 12.17 5.99
C ALA A 239 5.92 12.74 5.49
N TYR A 240 6.68 11.95 4.74
CA TYR A 240 7.99 12.38 4.23
C TYR A 240 8.17 12.22 2.70
N GLN A 241 7.32 11.43 2.04
CA GLN A 241 7.36 11.30 0.59
C GLN A 241 6.05 10.72 0.02
N TYR A 242 5.78 10.98 -1.27
CA TYR A 242 4.75 10.25 -2.03
C TYR A 242 5.31 8.99 -2.67
N HIS A 243 4.57 7.89 -2.54
CA HIS A 243 4.77 6.66 -3.31
C HIS A 243 3.68 6.56 -4.39
N PRO A 244 3.92 5.89 -5.54
CA PRO A 244 2.89 5.71 -6.56
C PRO A 244 1.56 5.13 -6.06
N LEU A 245 1.60 4.33 -4.99
CA LEU A 245 0.43 3.71 -4.37
C LEU A 245 -0.15 4.48 -3.17
N GLY A 246 0.57 5.45 -2.61
CA GLY A 246 0.16 6.06 -1.34
C GLY A 246 1.13 7.08 -0.75
N LEU A 247 1.05 7.24 0.57
CA LEU A 247 1.85 8.18 1.35
C LEU A 247 2.87 7.41 2.20
N LEU A 248 4.16 7.75 2.06
CA LEU A 248 5.23 7.21 2.89
C LEU A 248 5.37 8.05 4.16
N CYS A 249 5.45 7.35 5.28
CA CYS A 249 5.41 7.94 6.60
C CYS A 249 6.55 7.41 7.46
N LYS A 250 7.23 8.29 8.19
CA LYS A 250 8.14 7.89 9.26
C LYS A 250 7.32 7.42 10.45
N VAL A 251 7.50 6.15 10.81
CA VAL A 251 6.76 5.48 11.89
C VAL A 251 7.56 5.55 13.17
N HIS A 252 8.85 5.21 13.12
CA HIS A 252 9.78 5.29 14.25
C HIS A 252 11.21 5.62 13.78
N GLU A 253 12.00 6.20 14.67
CA GLU A 253 13.45 6.33 14.52
C GLU A 253 14.09 5.93 15.85
N TYR A 254 15.08 5.05 15.83
CA TYR A 254 15.71 4.51 17.04
C TYR A 254 17.23 4.67 17.01
N TYR A 255 17.85 4.78 18.18
CA TYR A 255 19.29 4.58 18.30
C TYR A 255 19.63 3.13 17.94
N ALA A 256 20.66 2.95 17.12
CA ALA A 256 21.11 1.67 16.64
C ALA A 256 22.64 1.56 16.61
N TYR A 257 23.12 0.33 16.53
CA TYR A 257 24.53 -0.04 16.46
C TYR A 257 24.74 -0.90 15.22
N ILE A 258 25.89 -0.73 14.56
CA ILE A 258 26.35 -1.59 13.48
C ILE A 258 27.84 -1.91 13.65
N ASP A 259 28.24 -3.12 13.27
CA ASP A 259 29.61 -3.56 13.07
C ASP A 259 29.68 -4.11 11.64
N GLN A 260 30.26 -3.33 10.73
CA GLN A 260 30.31 -3.68 9.29
C GLN A 260 31.25 -4.87 9.05
N ASP A 261 32.36 -4.95 9.78
CA ASP A 261 33.35 -6.03 9.64
C ASP A 261 32.77 -7.39 10.05
N LYS A 262 32.03 -7.41 11.18
CA LYS A 262 31.37 -8.62 11.67
C LYS A 262 29.98 -8.85 11.09
N LYS A 263 29.47 -7.90 10.29
CA LYS A 263 28.08 -7.85 9.82
C LYS A 263 27.06 -8.04 10.95
N GLN A 264 27.20 -7.30 12.04
CA GLN A 264 26.32 -7.38 13.20
C GLN A 264 25.61 -6.05 13.44
N TRP A 265 24.40 -6.09 13.98
CA TRP A 265 23.65 -4.87 14.30
C TRP A 265 22.71 -5.08 15.49
N ASP A 266 22.27 -3.98 16.09
CA ASP A 266 21.23 -3.97 17.12
C ASP A 266 20.57 -2.59 17.22
N PHE A 267 19.46 -2.47 17.95
CA PHE A 267 18.78 -1.20 18.21
C PHE A 267 17.95 -1.23 19.50
N ILE A 268 17.67 -0.04 20.04
CA ILE A 268 16.88 0.10 21.27
C ILE A 268 15.52 0.75 21.01
N ARG A 269 14.45 -0.05 21.14
CA ARG A 269 13.05 0.40 20.90
C ARG A 269 12.48 1.36 21.95
N LYS A 270 13.09 1.45 23.13
CA LYS A 270 12.54 2.22 24.26
C LYS A 270 12.58 3.74 24.03
N VAL A 271 13.47 4.22 23.17
CA VAL A 271 13.67 5.65 22.90
C VAL A 271 13.41 5.93 21.42
N ASP A 272 12.22 6.44 21.11
CA ASP A 272 11.84 6.87 19.75
C ASP A 272 12.27 8.32 19.53
N LEU A 273 13.11 8.54 18.53
CA LEU A 273 13.76 9.79 18.18
C LEU A 273 12.89 10.70 17.30
N LEU A 274 11.79 10.21 16.75
CA LEU A 274 10.93 11.02 15.88
C LEU A 274 10.29 12.20 16.62
N ASN A 275 10.50 13.38 16.05
CA ASN A 275 9.96 14.62 16.57
C ASN A 275 8.52 14.87 16.07
N ARG A 276 7.53 14.37 16.82
CA ARG A 276 6.10 14.62 16.60
C ARG A 276 5.59 15.90 17.27
N LYS A 277 4.74 16.69 16.59
CA LYS A 277 4.18 17.97 17.07
C LYS A 277 3.33 17.80 18.33
N GLY A 278 2.43 16.83 18.34
CA GLY A 278 1.51 16.57 19.44
C GLY A 278 2.19 15.95 20.68
N ASP A 279 3.43 15.49 20.55
CA ASP A 279 4.22 15.00 21.68
C ASP A 279 4.94 16.11 22.45
N SER A 280 4.79 17.39 22.08
CA SER A 280 5.50 18.52 22.73
C SER A 280 5.33 18.58 24.26
N GLN A 281 4.14 18.27 24.79
CA GLN A 281 3.90 18.18 26.25
C GLN A 281 4.50 16.92 26.88
N ARG A 282 4.40 15.74 26.23
CA ARG A 282 5.05 14.50 26.70
C ARG A 282 6.56 14.60 26.65
N ARG A 283 7.13 15.36 25.72
CA ARG A 283 8.58 15.50 25.57
C ARG A 283 9.20 16.43 26.60
N TYR A 284 8.46 17.38 27.16
CA TYR A 284 8.89 18.10 28.37
C TYR A 284 9.02 17.17 29.58
N GLN A 285 8.21 16.10 29.63
CA GLN A 285 8.30 15.06 30.67
C GLN A 285 9.34 13.97 30.34
N ARG A 286 9.61 13.67 29.06
CA ARG A 286 10.64 12.69 28.64
C ARG A 286 12.06 13.24 28.54
N LYS A 287 12.26 14.52 28.19
CA LYS A 287 13.60 15.16 28.28
C LYS A 287 14.14 15.20 29.71
N THR A 288 13.29 14.96 30.69
CA THR A 288 13.63 14.79 32.11
C THR A 288 13.70 13.34 32.56
N ASP A 289 13.35 12.35 31.72
CA ASP A 289 13.52 10.94 32.05
C ASP A 289 15.01 10.57 32.04
N ASP A 290 15.48 10.17 33.22
CA ASP A 290 16.85 9.70 33.47
C ASP A 290 17.25 8.55 32.52
N PHE A 291 16.29 7.75 32.06
CA PHE A 291 16.53 6.66 31.11
C PHE A 291 16.94 7.17 29.72
N ASP A 292 16.20 8.10 29.12
CA ASP A 292 16.49 8.62 27.78
C ASP A 292 17.89 9.26 27.74
N LYS A 293 18.27 9.97 28.80
CA LYS A 293 19.61 10.54 28.97
C LYS A 293 20.69 9.48 29.01
N LYS A 294 20.52 8.38 29.76
CA LYS A 294 21.49 7.28 29.82
C LYS A 294 21.65 6.57 28.48
N VAL A 295 20.55 6.39 27.72
CA VAL A 295 20.60 5.77 26.40
C VAL A 295 21.34 6.66 25.41
N ALA A 296 20.99 7.95 25.36
CA ALA A 296 21.65 8.92 24.50
C ALA A 296 23.15 9.02 24.83
N ASP A 297 23.48 9.14 26.11
CA ASP A 297 24.86 9.19 26.60
C ASP A 297 25.64 7.92 26.26
N PHE A 298 25.08 6.72 26.46
CA PHE A 298 25.73 5.48 26.03
C PHE A 298 25.98 5.46 24.51
N TRP A 299 24.97 5.84 23.72
CA TRP A 299 25.04 5.80 22.26
C TRP A 299 26.02 6.82 21.69
N GLU A 300 26.06 8.05 22.21
CA GLU A 300 26.99 9.11 21.76
C GLU A 300 28.45 8.72 21.92
N HIS A 301 28.75 7.90 22.93
CA HIS A 301 30.08 7.40 23.28
C HIS A 301 30.47 6.10 22.57
N LEU A 302 29.67 5.63 21.61
CA LEU A 302 30.09 4.57 20.70
C LEU A 302 31.05 5.12 19.63
N PRO A 303 31.92 4.27 19.03
CA PRO A 303 32.69 4.64 17.85
C PRO A 303 31.79 5.20 16.75
N TYR A 304 32.23 6.24 16.04
CA TYR A 304 31.45 6.93 15.01
C TYR A 304 30.98 6.00 13.89
N GLU A 305 31.85 5.11 13.45
CA GLU A 305 31.57 4.09 12.44
C GLU A 305 30.48 3.08 12.85
N ASN A 306 30.23 2.94 14.15
CA ASN A 306 29.23 2.02 14.69
C ASN A 306 27.93 2.73 15.07
N LYS A 307 27.91 4.08 15.07
CA LYS A 307 26.73 4.88 15.42
C LYS A 307 25.80 5.03 14.23
N VAL A 308 24.68 4.32 14.28
CA VAL A 308 23.62 4.40 13.26
C VAL A 308 22.27 4.68 13.90
N LYS A 309 21.32 5.10 13.06
CA LYS A 309 19.92 5.16 13.44
C LYS A 309 19.14 4.13 12.64
N LEU A 310 18.19 3.47 13.29
CA LEU A 310 17.22 2.63 12.60
C LEU A 310 15.99 3.48 12.29
N THR A 311 15.66 3.59 11.01
CA THR A 311 14.41 4.23 10.57
C THR A 311 13.40 3.14 10.23
N VAL A 312 12.18 3.30 10.73
CA VAL A 312 11.02 2.46 10.40
C VAL A 312 10.02 3.31 9.66
N GLU A 313 9.67 2.91 8.44
CA GLU A 313 8.76 3.61 7.57
C GLU A 313 7.58 2.74 7.21
N GLY A 314 6.44 3.36 6.92
CA GLY A 314 5.21 2.69 6.56
C GLY A 314 4.51 3.36 5.39
N LEU A 315 3.79 2.56 4.61
CA LEU A 315 2.97 3.03 3.50
C LEU A 315 1.49 2.99 3.89
N ILE A 316 0.80 4.12 3.72
CA ILE A 316 -0.66 4.19 3.73
C ILE A 316 -1.13 4.36 2.29
N GLU A 317 -1.91 3.40 1.79
CA GLU A 317 -2.36 3.41 0.40
C GLU A 317 -3.48 4.43 0.19
N PHE A 318 -3.50 5.11 -0.95
CA PHE A 318 -4.56 6.09 -1.24
C PHE A 318 -5.95 5.47 -1.24
N GLU A 319 -6.07 4.19 -1.61
CA GLU A 319 -7.33 3.44 -1.60
C GLU A 319 -7.85 3.15 -0.20
N SER A 320 -6.99 3.19 0.82
CA SER A 320 -7.36 2.93 2.22
C SER A 320 -7.80 4.17 2.98
N MET A 321 -7.60 5.36 2.40
CA MET A 321 -7.90 6.65 3.03
C MET A 321 -9.37 7.03 2.80
N GLU A 322 -10.25 6.61 3.69
CA GLU A 322 -11.69 6.82 3.58
C GLU A 322 -12.09 8.30 3.63
N VAL A 323 -11.48 9.04 4.56
CA VAL A 323 -11.76 10.47 4.74
C VAL A 323 -10.45 11.19 5.04
N ILE A 324 -10.27 12.37 4.46
CA ILE A 324 -9.16 13.27 4.75
C ILE A 324 -9.74 14.58 5.25
N ASP A 325 -9.47 14.93 6.51
CA ASP A 325 -9.70 16.27 7.04
C ASP A 325 -8.41 17.07 6.91
N GLU A 326 -8.45 18.14 6.14
CA GLU A 326 -7.29 19.01 5.86
C GLU A 326 -6.93 19.89 7.05
N LYS A 327 -7.88 20.21 7.93
CA LYS A 327 -7.69 21.18 9.01
C LYS A 327 -7.33 20.52 10.34
N GLY A 328 -7.85 19.32 10.59
CA GLY A 328 -7.78 18.69 11.89
C GLY A 328 -8.69 19.40 12.89
N ASP A 329 -8.25 19.51 14.15
CA ASP A 329 -9.06 20.07 15.23
C ASP A 329 -8.23 20.83 16.29
N SER A 330 -8.85 21.15 17.43
CA SER A 330 -8.22 21.89 18.52
C SER A 330 -7.13 21.11 19.28
N TYR A 331 -7.11 19.77 19.20
CA TYR A 331 -6.08 18.94 19.84
C TYR A 331 -4.91 18.69 18.90
N TYR A 332 -5.21 18.51 17.62
CA TYR A 332 -4.25 18.27 16.55
C TYR A 332 -4.60 19.17 15.36
N ASP A 333 -3.91 20.31 15.27
CA ASP A 333 -4.11 21.41 14.32
C ASP A 333 -3.52 21.14 12.92
N PHE A 334 -3.44 19.86 12.57
CA PHE A 334 -2.87 19.36 11.33
C PHE A 334 -3.77 18.24 10.78
N PRO A 335 -3.60 17.86 9.50
CA PRO A 335 -4.56 16.99 8.81
C PRO A 335 -4.83 15.66 9.52
N HIS A 336 -6.09 15.21 9.51
CA HIS A 336 -6.49 13.88 9.96
C HIS A 336 -6.80 13.00 8.75
N ILE A 337 -6.25 11.79 8.73
CA ILE A 337 -6.50 10.80 7.69
C ILE A 337 -7.18 9.60 8.35
N TYR A 338 -8.41 9.34 7.96
CA TYR A 338 -9.19 8.21 8.44
C TYR A 338 -8.93 6.99 7.56
N VAL A 339 -8.54 5.90 8.19
CA VAL A 339 -8.08 4.66 7.55
C VAL A 339 -8.61 3.48 8.38
N ASP A 340 -8.91 2.33 7.77
CA ASP A 340 -9.20 1.12 8.55
C ASP A 340 -7.90 0.50 9.08
N PHE A 341 -7.77 0.39 10.42
CA PHE A 341 -6.55 -0.14 11.02
C PHE A 341 -6.52 -1.68 10.96
N LYS A 342 -5.43 -2.22 10.42
CA LYS A 342 -5.22 -3.67 10.23
C LYS A 342 -4.50 -4.28 11.43
N GLY A 343 -5.12 -4.21 12.61
CA GLY A 343 -4.59 -4.78 13.85
C GLY A 343 -3.23 -4.19 14.25
N LYS A 344 -2.20 -5.04 14.44
CA LYS A 344 -0.86 -4.60 14.88
C LYS A 344 -0.15 -3.67 13.89
N ASN A 345 -0.55 -3.70 12.62
CA ASN A 345 0.05 -2.87 11.58
C ASN A 345 -0.53 -1.45 11.55
N GLY A 346 -1.58 -1.17 12.33
CA GLY A 346 -2.25 0.12 12.31
C GLY A 346 -2.72 0.49 10.89
N PRO A 347 -2.48 1.71 10.40
CA PRO A 347 -2.94 2.15 9.08
C PRO A 347 -2.07 1.63 7.91
N PHE A 348 -1.00 0.89 8.17
CA PHE A 348 0.02 0.59 7.16
C PHE A 348 -0.22 -0.74 6.44
N VAL A 349 0.02 -0.76 5.12
CA VAL A 349 0.02 -1.99 4.32
C VAL A 349 1.32 -2.78 4.47
N GLY A 350 2.42 -2.10 4.77
CA GLY A 350 3.75 -2.68 4.91
C GLY A 350 4.72 -1.69 5.55
N PHE A 351 5.88 -2.21 5.95
CA PHE A 351 6.94 -1.46 6.58
C PHE A 351 8.30 -1.72 5.93
N TRP A 352 9.16 -0.70 5.94
CA TRP A 352 10.57 -0.81 5.56
C TRP A 352 11.44 -0.36 6.72
N ASN A 353 12.53 -1.08 6.93
CA ASN A 353 13.49 -0.83 8.00
C ASN A 353 14.87 -0.74 7.37
N TYR A 354 15.58 0.36 7.61
CA TYR A 354 16.96 0.53 7.14
C TYR A 354 17.78 1.30 8.17
N LEU A 355 19.08 1.08 8.16
CA LEU A 355 20.01 1.82 9.00
C LEU A 355 20.53 3.04 8.25
N ILE A 356 20.68 4.18 8.94
CA ILE A 356 21.29 5.38 8.38
C ILE A 356 22.67 5.54 9.00
N LEU A 357 23.70 5.50 8.15
CA LEU A 357 25.09 5.82 8.48
C LEU A 357 25.57 6.95 7.56
N ASN A 358 25.97 8.10 8.11
CA ASN A 358 26.48 9.23 7.32
C ASN A 358 25.55 9.65 6.15
N ASN A 359 24.24 9.68 6.40
CA ASN A 359 23.20 9.96 5.40
C ASN A 359 23.12 8.93 4.25
N LYS A 360 23.78 7.78 4.37
CA LYS A 360 23.62 6.64 3.48
C LYS A 360 22.74 5.60 4.14
N GLU A 361 21.82 5.05 3.37
CA GLU A 361 20.96 3.94 3.78
C GLU A 361 21.74 2.63 3.64
N ILE A 362 21.68 1.80 4.67
CA ILE A 362 22.21 0.44 4.69
C ILE A 362 21.04 -0.52 4.80
N ASP A 363 20.89 -1.36 3.78
CA ASP A 363 19.85 -2.36 3.72
C ASP A 363 20.29 -3.65 4.43
N ILE A 364 19.93 -3.72 5.71
CA ILE A 364 20.23 -4.88 6.57
C ILE A 364 19.53 -6.18 6.13
N GLN A 365 18.49 -6.12 5.29
CA GLN A 365 17.78 -7.33 4.84
C GLN A 365 18.50 -8.01 3.68
N ASN A 366 19.15 -7.23 2.82
CA ASN A 366 19.84 -7.74 1.64
C ASN A 366 21.32 -8.11 1.90
N GLU A 367 21.96 -7.53 2.92
CA GLU A 367 23.41 -7.66 3.13
C GLU A 367 23.86 -8.74 4.13
N GLU A 368 22.94 -9.63 4.54
CA GLU A 368 23.18 -10.75 5.49
C GLU A 368 23.62 -10.32 6.91
N TYR A 369 23.17 -9.16 7.38
CA TYR A 369 23.50 -8.69 8.73
C TYR A 369 22.76 -9.49 9.81
N LYS A 370 23.48 -9.89 10.86
CA LYS A 370 22.91 -10.62 12.00
C LYS A 370 22.56 -9.66 13.14
N GLN A 371 21.31 -9.70 13.60
CA GLN A 371 20.92 -8.98 14.80
C GLN A 371 21.53 -9.64 16.05
N ILE A 372 22.16 -8.86 16.92
CA ILE A 372 22.72 -9.26 18.21
C ILE A 372 22.06 -8.48 19.35
N ALA A 373 22.36 -8.84 20.61
CA ALA A 373 21.95 -8.06 21.78
C ALA A 373 23.13 -7.21 22.28
N PHE A 374 23.41 -6.12 21.57
CA PHE A 374 24.48 -5.17 21.89
C PHE A 374 24.06 -4.19 22.99
N PHE A 375 22.83 -3.64 22.90
CA PHE A 375 22.37 -2.69 23.90
C PHE A 375 22.10 -3.38 25.24
N PRO A 376 22.59 -2.84 26.37
CA PRO A 376 22.41 -3.46 27.66
C PRO A 376 20.95 -3.36 28.12
N LYS A 377 20.51 -4.32 28.96
CA LYS A 377 19.17 -4.27 29.57
C LYS A 377 19.02 -3.08 30.51
N GLU A 378 20.10 -2.74 31.22
CA GLU A 378 20.22 -1.61 32.13
C GLU A 378 21.37 -0.72 31.66
N PHE A 379 21.08 0.57 31.44
CA PHE A 379 22.09 1.51 30.97
C PHE A 379 22.88 2.07 32.15
N PRO A 380 24.19 2.29 31.98
CA PRO A 380 25.03 2.91 33.01
C PRO A 380 24.52 4.31 33.34
N LEU A 381 24.78 4.76 34.57
CA LEU A 381 24.58 6.16 34.94
C LEU A 381 25.46 7.04 34.04
N VAL A 382 24.94 8.22 33.67
CA VAL A 382 25.71 9.23 32.95
C VAL A 382 26.92 9.61 33.80
N LYS A 383 28.12 9.41 33.26
CA LYS A 383 29.39 9.72 33.93
C LYS A 383 30.02 10.93 33.26
N GLN A 384 30.50 11.86 34.09
CA GLN A 384 31.36 12.93 33.62
C GLN A 384 32.83 12.47 33.68
N GLY A 385 33.59 12.71 32.63
CA GLY A 385 35.04 12.53 32.67
C GLY A 385 35.73 13.68 33.39
N VAL A 386 37.06 13.70 33.32
CA VAL A 386 37.88 14.75 33.93
C VAL A 386 37.76 16.03 33.09
N VAL A 387 37.44 17.14 33.75
CA VAL A 387 37.51 18.48 33.13
C VAL A 387 38.90 19.05 33.34
N HIS A 388 39.71 19.07 32.28
CA HIS A 388 41.09 19.53 32.30
C HIS A 388 41.15 21.07 32.24
N LYS A 389 40.87 21.75 33.36
CA LYS A 389 40.81 23.22 33.44
C LYS A 389 42.14 23.92 33.20
N ASP A 390 43.23 23.29 33.60
CA ASP A 390 44.59 23.87 33.55
C ASP A 390 45.32 23.54 32.24
N LYS A 391 44.67 22.79 31.34
CA LYS A 391 45.21 22.42 30.03
C LYS A 391 44.38 23.04 28.93
N ILE A 392 45.06 23.54 27.91
CA ILE A 392 44.45 24.11 26.71
C ILE A 392 45.09 23.44 25.52
N ILE A 393 44.28 22.99 24.57
CA ILE A 393 44.75 22.51 23.26
C ILE A 393 44.66 23.65 22.27
N GLU A 394 45.79 23.99 21.65
CA GLU A 394 45.82 24.90 20.51
C GLU A 394 45.49 24.12 19.24
N LEU A 395 44.39 24.48 18.58
CA LEU A 395 43.97 23.87 17.33
C LEU A 395 44.16 24.85 16.16
N PRO A 396 44.62 24.38 14.99
CA PRO A 396 44.60 25.17 13.76
C PRO A 396 43.19 25.67 13.43
N MET A 397 43.07 26.87 12.84
CA MET A 397 41.77 27.48 12.49
C MET A 397 40.89 26.54 11.66
N ARG A 398 41.48 25.83 10.69
CA ARG A 398 40.77 24.85 9.84
C ARG A 398 40.10 23.74 10.66
N ILE A 399 40.74 23.27 11.74
CA ILE A 399 40.19 22.22 12.62
C ILE A 399 39.07 22.79 13.49
N VAL A 400 39.26 23.98 14.07
CA VAL A 400 38.22 24.65 14.87
C VAL A 400 36.97 24.93 14.03
N GLN A 401 37.13 25.39 12.78
CA GLN A 401 36.01 25.63 11.86
C GLN A 401 35.29 24.33 11.48
N ARG A 402 36.04 23.24 11.25
CA ARG A 402 35.49 21.91 10.99
C ARG A 402 34.66 21.37 12.15
N ILE A 403 35.14 21.53 13.38
CA ILE A 403 34.42 21.18 14.61
C ILE A 403 33.16 22.06 14.77
N LYS A 404 33.24 23.36 14.47
CA LYS A 404 32.09 24.30 14.53
C LYS A 404 30.97 23.92 13.56
N ASN A 405 31.33 23.44 12.37
CA ASN A 405 30.37 23.09 11.31
C ASN A 405 29.87 21.63 11.42
N ASP A 406 30.16 20.95 12.54
CA ASP A 406 29.77 19.56 12.83
C ASP A 406 30.21 18.54 11.75
N SER A 407 31.16 18.94 10.90
CA SER A 407 31.59 18.20 9.71
C SER A 407 32.79 17.32 9.96
N MET A 408 33.48 17.48 11.10
CA MET A 408 34.59 16.63 11.50
C MET A 408 34.65 16.43 12.99
N LYS A 409 34.77 15.16 13.36
CA LYS A 409 34.70 14.68 14.74
C LYS A 409 36.04 14.20 15.26
N ASN A 410 37.13 14.26 14.48
CA ASN A 410 38.37 13.58 14.85
C ASN A 410 39.49 14.58 15.14
N LEU A 411 40.18 14.41 16.27
CA LEU A 411 41.51 14.97 16.52
C LEU A 411 42.55 13.86 16.43
N ILE A 412 43.66 14.12 15.76
CA ILE A 412 44.67 13.12 15.43
C ILE A 412 46.01 13.52 16.03
N ALA A 413 46.70 12.55 16.63
CA ALA A 413 48.04 12.71 17.16
C ALA A 413 48.92 11.49 16.84
N ILE A 414 50.23 11.73 16.71
CA ILE A 414 51.26 10.70 16.49
C ILE A 414 52.30 10.68 17.63
N ASP A 415 52.24 11.64 18.55
CA ASP A 415 53.27 11.93 19.55
C ASP A 415 52.74 11.93 20.98
N ASN A 416 51.70 11.14 21.23
CA ASN A 416 51.12 10.93 22.55
C ASN A 416 50.58 12.22 23.21
N ARG A 417 50.46 13.33 22.47
CA ARG A 417 50.01 14.63 23.02
C ARG A 417 48.60 14.58 23.60
N TYR A 418 47.79 13.59 23.21
CA TYR A 418 46.43 13.38 23.69
C TYR A 418 46.30 12.17 24.62
N ASP A 419 47.41 11.54 25.04
CA ASP A 419 47.38 10.31 25.85
C ASP A 419 46.71 10.52 27.20
N PHE A 420 46.83 11.73 27.75
CA PHE A 420 46.23 12.11 29.03
C PHE A 420 44.71 12.28 28.97
N LEU A 421 44.11 12.35 27.77
CA LEU A 421 42.66 12.43 27.58
C LEU A 421 42.06 11.05 27.49
N ASN A 422 40.99 10.83 28.23
CA ASN A 422 40.17 9.63 28.16
C ASN A 422 38.80 9.92 27.58
N GLN A 423 38.06 8.86 27.27
CA GLN A 423 36.65 8.99 26.91
C GLN A 423 35.88 9.72 28.03
N ARG A 424 34.98 10.64 27.65
CA ARG A 424 34.22 11.60 28.47
C ARG A 424 35.04 12.74 29.07
N ASP A 425 36.36 12.76 28.91
CA ASP A 425 37.15 13.90 29.36
C ASP A 425 36.80 15.13 28.54
N GLN A 426 36.88 16.28 29.20
CA GLN A 426 36.64 17.57 28.58
C GLN A 426 37.86 18.46 28.70
N ILE A 427 38.15 19.19 27.64
CA ILE A 427 39.31 20.09 27.60
C ILE A 427 38.99 21.35 26.81
N ALA A 428 39.55 22.46 27.28
CA ALA A 428 39.47 23.72 26.58
C ALA A 428 40.34 23.69 25.32
N CYS A 429 39.80 24.17 24.20
CA CYS A 429 40.56 24.42 22.98
C CYS A 429 40.50 25.91 22.60
N VAL A 430 41.60 26.42 22.07
CA VAL A 430 41.71 27.78 21.52
C VAL A 430 42.19 27.74 20.08
N GLU A 431 41.75 28.73 19.31
CA GLU A 431 42.17 28.94 17.93
C GLU A 431 43.56 29.59 17.91
N LYS A 432 44.53 28.95 17.23
CA LYS A 432 45.94 29.35 17.26
C LYS A 432 46.21 30.79 16.78
N GLU A 433 45.38 31.33 15.89
CA GLU A 433 45.59 32.65 15.24
C GLU A 433 44.74 33.76 15.85
N HIS A 434 43.68 33.42 16.58
CA HIS A 434 42.77 34.37 17.18
C HIS A 434 42.44 33.91 18.60
N ASN A 435 43.01 34.59 19.59
CA ASN A 435 42.78 34.34 21.02
C ASN A 435 41.37 34.77 21.47
N LYS A 436 40.36 34.50 20.64
CA LYS A 436 38.98 34.93 20.79
C LYS A 436 38.12 33.68 20.93
N GLU A 437 37.59 33.53 22.15
CA GLU A 437 36.63 32.50 22.57
C GLU A 437 37.24 31.13 22.91
N ARG A 438 37.31 30.82 24.22
CA ARG A 438 37.57 29.46 24.70
C ARG A 438 36.36 28.59 24.43
N LYS A 439 36.56 27.50 23.72
CA LYS A 439 35.55 26.45 23.54
C LYS A 439 35.98 25.22 24.31
N SER A 440 35.02 24.42 24.76
CA SER A 440 35.30 23.12 25.36
C SER A 440 34.95 22.04 24.35
N ILE A 441 35.76 20.99 24.32
CA ILE A 441 35.45 19.77 23.58
C ILE A 441 35.34 18.61 24.56
N GLU A 442 34.46 17.66 24.25
CA GLU A 442 34.32 16.39 24.97
C GLU A 442 34.82 15.26 24.08
N VAL A 443 35.61 14.34 24.66
CA VAL A 443 36.08 13.14 23.97
C VAL A 443 34.99 12.07 24.01
N LEU A 444 34.35 11.81 22.88
CA LEU A 444 33.32 10.79 22.73
C LEU A 444 33.89 9.37 22.66
N TYR A 445 35.03 9.21 21.98
CA TYR A 445 35.69 7.92 21.82
C TYR A 445 37.18 8.12 21.57
N LYS A 446 38.01 7.17 22.00
CA LYS A 446 39.47 7.20 21.81
C LYS A 446 39.95 5.84 21.36
N TYR A 447 40.73 5.81 20.29
CA TYR A 447 41.32 4.58 19.78
C TYR A 447 42.67 4.84 19.12
N SER A 448 43.41 3.76 18.91
CA SER A 448 44.69 3.77 18.18
C SER A 448 44.56 2.95 16.91
N ILE A 449 45.15 3.44 15.82
CA ILE A 449 45.06 2.81 14.49
C ILE A 449 46.31 3.15 13.69
N SER A 450 46.74 2.30 12.76
CA SER A 450 47.84 2.66 11.86
C SER A 450 47.41 3.75 10.84
N VAL A 451 48.36 4.55 10.36
CA VAL A 451 48.10 5.53 9.28
C VAL A 451 47.48 4.85 8.07
N LYS A 452 47.99 3.67 7.70
CA LYS A 452 47.48 2.88 6.57
C LYS A 452 46.00 2.53 6.75
N GLU A 453 45.65 1.89 7.86
CA GLU A 453 44.27 1.46 8.12
C GLU A 453 43.34 2.67 8.24
N TYR A 454 43.79 3.79 8.82
CA TYR A 454 43.00 5.01 8.89
C TYR A 454 42.68 5.59 7.50
N CYS A 455 43.68 5.66 6.62
CA CYS A 455 43.48 6.10 5.25
C CYS A 455 42.58 5.14 4.45
N GLU A 456 42.66 3.83 4.71
CA GLU A 456 41.84 2.82 4.03
C GLU A 456 40.34 2.94 4.33
N LYS A 457 39.95 3.62 5.42
CA LYS A 457 38.54 3.96 5.73
C LYS A 457 37.92 4.96 4.74
N TYR A 458 38.74 5.64 3.94
CA TYR A 458 38.30 6.62 2.95
C TYR A 458 38.48 6.06 1.53
N ASP A 459 37.66 6.58 0.59
CA ASP A 459 37.76 6.23 -0.83
C ASP A 459 39.18 6.46 -1.34
N GLU A 460 39.65 5.59 -2.24
CA GLU A 460 41.01 5.59 -2.78
C GLU A 460 41.43 6.98 -3.29
N TYR A 461 40.49 7.69 -3.92
CA TYR A 461 40.69 9.06 -4.43
C TYR A 461 41.12 10.07 -3.35
N TYR A 462 40.67 9.91 -2.10
CA TYR A 462 40.94 10.87 -1.01
C TYR A 462 42.12 10.47 -0.11
N ARG A 463 42.67 9.26 -0.24
CA ARG A 463 43.70 8.73 0.70
C ARG A 463 44.92 9.64 0.83
N GLU A 464 45.44 10.12 -0.30
CA GLU A 464 46.59 11.05 -0.32
C GLU A 464 46.27 12.39 0.35
N GLN A 465 45.04 12.90 0.18
CA GLN A 465 44.63 14.14 0.82
C GLN A 465 44.44 13.95 2.33
N ILE A 466 43.86 12.82 2.76
CA ILE A 466 43.71 12.48 4.18
C ILE A 466 45.08 12.36 4.85
N LYS A 467 46.05 11.70 4.19
CA LYS A 467 47.42 11.60 4.69
C LYS A 467 48.06 12.98 4.86
N LYS A 468 47.91 13.88 3.88
CA LYS A 468 48.37 15.29 4.01
C LYS A 468 47.69 16.03 5.15
N ASP A 469 46.38 15.88 5.31
CA ASP A 469 45.63 16.49 6.41
C ASP A 469 46.18 16.00 7.78
N ILE A 470 46.55 14.72 7.90
CA ILE A 470 47.20 14.17 9.11
C ILE A 470 48.59 14.80 9.32
N GLU A 471 49.40 14.94 8.27
CA GLU A 471 50.72 15.59 8.37
C GLU A 471 50.61 17.06 8.81
N GLU A 472 49.62 17.78 8.28
CA GLU A 472 49.30 19.16 8.66
C GLU A 472 48.88 19.27 10.12
N GLU A 473 47.99 18.39 10.59
CA GLU A 473 47.49 18.38 11.97
C GLU A 473 48.57 17.98 12.99
N THR A 474 49.37 16.97 12.67
CA THR A 474 50.43 16.49 13.55
C THR A 474 51.68 17.35 13.49
N GLY A 475 51.89 18.09 12.39
CA GLY A 475 53.09 18.85 12.10
C GLY A 475 54.30 17.98 11.74
N LYS A 476 54.09 16.71 11.41
CA LYS A 476 55.13 15.72 11.13
C LYS A 476 54.79 14.95 9.86
N LYS A 477 55.81 14.49 9.14
CA LYS A 477 55.62 13.50 8.07
C LYS A 477 55.17 12.19 8.68
N VAL A 478 54.22 11.51 8.03
CA VAL A 478 53.66 10.26 8.53
C VAL A 478 53.90 9.10 7.56
N HIS A 479 54.22 7.96 8.13
CA HIS A 479 54.43 6.70 7.42
C HIS A 479 53.30 5.72 7.72
N ASP A 480 53.04 4.81 6.78
CA ASP A 480 51.92 3.88 6.84
C ASP A 480 51.87 3.01 8.11
N LYS A 481 53.04 2.73 8.71
CA LYS A 481 53.18 1.93 9.93
C LYS A 481 53.08 2.76 11.21
N ASP A 482 53.06 4.08 11.11
CA ASP A 482 52.96 4.93 12.29
C ASP A 482 51.59 4.74 12.94
N THR A 483 51.57 4.78 14.27
CA THR A 483 50.34 4.64 15.05
C THR A 483 49.76 6.02 15.35
N LEU A 484 48.50 6.21 14.97
CA LEU A 484 47.72 7.40 15.28
C LEU A 484 46.91 7.16 16.53
N THR A 485 46.87 8.15 17.42
CA THR A 485 45.82 8.30 18.43
C THR A 485 44.74 9.18 17.84
N VAL A 486 43.53 8.64 17.71
CA VAL A 486 42.36 9.35 17.20
C VAL A 486 41.38 9.57 18.33
N LEU A 487 41.00 10.83 18.55
CA LEU A 487 39.93 11.21 19.46
C LEU A 487 38.71 11.63 18.65
N GLU A 488 37.61 10.92 18.83
CA GLU A 488 36.31 11.41 18.41
C GLU A 488 35.81 12.45 19.42
N VAL A 489 35.42 13.63 18.98
CA VAL A 489 35.08 14.77 19.83
C VAL A 489 33.79 15.46 19.36
N LYS A 490 33.12 16.11 20.31
CA LYS A 490 32.06 17.10 20.05
C LYS A 490 32.36 18.40 20.80
N LEU A 491 31.74 19.49 20.37
CA LEU A 491 31.72 20.73 21.17
C LEU A 491 30.89 20.50 22.43
N ALA A 492 31.47 20.87 23.57
CA ALA A 492 30.79 20.95 24.85
C ALA A 492 30.51 22.42 25.17
N TYR A 493 29.26 22.76 25.48
CA TYR A 493 28.91 24.14 25.83
C TYR A 493 29.04 24.38 27.33
N ASN A 494 29.43 25.60 27.72
CA ASN A 494 29.68 25.94 29.13
C ASN A 494 28.45 25.75 30.05
N TRP A 495 27.22 25.84 29.52
CA TRP A 495 26.01 25.58 30.32
C TRP A 495 25.79 24.08 30.61
N GLU A 496 26.32 23.17 29.79
CA GLU A 496 26.29 21.72 30.04
C GLU A 496 27.19 21.35 31.22
N LEU A 497 28.28 22.10 31.42
CA LEU A 497 29.18 21.98 32.58
C LEU A 497 28.52 22.38 33.91
N GLU A 498 27.66 23.40 33.89
CA GLU A 498 26.99 23.94 35.08
C GLU A 498 25.73 23.15 35.46
N SER A 499 24.98 22.64 34.48
CA SER A 499 23.71 21.94 34.73
C SER A 499 23.87 20.55 35.37
N ILE A 500 25.02 19.89 35.19
CA ILE A 500 25.29 18.56 35.74
C ILE A 500 25.91 18.65 37.14
N SER A 501 26.68 19.70 37.42
CA SER A 501 27.26 19.97 38.75
C SER A 501 26.22 20.45 39.78
N GLY A 502 25.09 21.00 39.33
CA GLY A 502 23.98 21.41 40.21
C GLY A 502 23.13 20.28 40.82
N ASN A 503 23.13 19.07 40.24
CA ASN A 503 22.34 17.94 40.76
C ASN A 503 23.04 17.14 41.88
N GLY A 504 24.25 17.53 42.28
CA GLY A 504 25.02 16.90 43.37
C GLY A 504 24.91 17.60 44.72
N LEU A 505 24.24 18.76 44.81
CA LEU A 505 24.20 19.59 46.02
C LEU A 505 22.92 19.48 46.87
N ASN A 506 21.99 18.60 46.50
CA ASN A 506 20.85 18.24 47.35
C ASN A 506 20.82 16.72 47.59
N LYS A 507 21.72 16.24 48.46
CA LYS A 507 21.54 15.02 49.24
C LYS A 507 22.04 15.24 50.65
#